data_AF-A0A3A9VLZ4-F1
#
_entry.id   AF-A0A3A9VLZ4-F1
#
_cell.length_a   1.000
_cell.length_b   1.000
_cell.length_c   1.000
_cell.angle_alpha   90.00
_cell.angle_beta   90.00
_cell.angle_gamma   90.00
#
_symmetry.space_group_name_H-M   'P 1'
#
loop_
_entity.id
_entity.type
_entity.pdbx_description
1 polymer ?
#
loop_
_entity_poly.entity_id
_entity_poly.type
_entity_poly.pdbx_seq_one_letter_code
_entity_poly.pdbx_strand_id
1 'polypeptide(L)'
;MNELNEFFGLVLLSVTAILVVFIIARYTYLIKKAMIDKGINLEQNNTKYKYLDIGCIVFGLGVGLLVSSIFTMFNLSEDTTDLLVWGTILIFGAAGSVITHFIRKKLE
;
A
#
# COMPACT_ATOMS: atom_id res chain seq x y z
N MET A 1 -12.96 -23.57 20.29
CA MET A 1 -13.65 -22.60 19.41
C MET A 1 -12.70 -21.54 18.85
N ASN A 2 -11.65 -21.14 19.57
CA ASN A 2 -10.71 -20.11 19.09
C ASN A 2 -9.88 -20.53 17.86
N GLU A 3 -9.33 -21.74 17.82
CA GLU A 3 -8.50 -22.19 16.67
C GLU A 3 -9.29 -22.28 15.34
N LEU A 4 -10.57 -22.64 15.41
CA LEU A 4 -11.42 -22.72 14.22
C LEU A 4 -11.72 -21.33 13.66
N ASN A 5 -11.85 -20.33 14.54
CA ASN A 5 -12.09 -18.93 14.16
C ASN A 5 -10.82 -18.30 13.57
N GLU A 6 -9.65 -18.59 14.14
CA GLU A 6 -8.34 -18.15 13.61
C GLU A 6 -8.07 -18.72 12.21
N PHE A 7 -8.36 -20.01 12.01
CA PHE A 7 -8.23 -20.65 10.70
C PHE A 7 -9.17 -20.02 9.66
N PHE A 8 -10.42 -19.77 10.03
CA PHE A 8 -11.38 -19.07 9.17
C PHE A 8 -10.93 -17.64 8.83
N GLY A 9 -10.37 -16.91 9.80
CA GLY A 9 -9.81 -15.57 9.58
C GLY A 9 -8.68 -15.55 8.56
N LEU A 10 -7.75 -16.51 8.65
CA LEU A 10 -6.65 -16.66 7.70
C LEU A 10 -7.13 -17.00 6.28
N VAL A 11 -8.11 -17.91 6.15
CA VAL A 11 -8.70 -18.27 4.86
C VAL A 11 -9.43 -17.07 4.24
N LEU A 12 -10.18 -16.32 5.04
CA LEU A 12 -10.89 -15.14 4.56
C LEU A 12 -9.92 -14.06 4.05
N LEU A 13 -8.84 -13.79 4.80
CA LEU A 13 -7.81 -12.82 4.41
C LEU A 13 -7.12 -13.22 3.10
N SER A 14 -6.72 -14.49 2.99
CA SER A 14 -6.03 -14.99 1.79
C SER A 14 -6.92 -14.98 0.55
N VAL A 15 -8.18 -15.39 0.66
CA VAL A 15 -9.15 -15.32 -0.46
C VAL A 15 -9.37 -13.87 -0.90
N THR A 16 -9.52 -12.94 0.05
CA THR A 16 -9.70 -11.51 -0.24
C THR A 16 -8.48 -10.95 -0.97
N ALA A 17 -7.27 -11.27 -0.51
CA ALA A 17 -6.03 -10.82 -1.15
C ALA A 17 -5.91 -11.33 -2.60
N ILE A 18 -6.22 -12.61 -2.83
CA ILE A 18 -6.19 -13.22 -4.17
C ILE A 18 -7.20 -12.53 -5.10
N LEU A 19 -8.42 -12.27 -4.62
CA LEU A 19 -9.46 -11.59 -5.40
C LEU A 19 -9.03 -10.18 -5.83
N VAL A 20 -8.46 -9.40 -4.90
CA VAL A 20 -7.98 -8.04 -5.19
C VAL A 20 -6.88 -8.09 -6.26
N VAL A 21 -5.88 -8.96 -6.11
CA VAL A 21 -4.79 -9.10 -7.09
C VAL A 21 -5.34 -9.54 -8.45
N PHE A 22 -6.27 -10.48 -8.46
CA PHE A 22 -6.91 -10.95 -9.69
C PHE A 22 -7.68 -9.84 -10.41
N ILE A 23 -8.46 -9.03 -9.69
CA ILE A 23 -9.20 -7.89 -10.25
C ILE A 23 -8.21 -6.88 -10.85
N ILE A 24 -7.17 -6.50 -10.11
CA ILE A 24 -6.16 -5.54 -10.59
C ILE A 24 -5.46 -6.05 -11.85
N ALA A 25 -5.04 -7.32 -11.85
CA ALA A 25 -4.38 -7.94 -12.99
C ALA A 25 -5.28 -7.97 -14.24
N ARG A 26 -6.56 -8.37 -14.06
CA ARG A 26 -7.55 -8.42 -15.13
C ARG A 26 -7.83 -7.04 -15.72
N TYR A 27 -8.03 -6.04 -14.88
CA TYR A 27 -8.26 -4.66 -15.34
C TYR A 27 -7.04 -4.10 -16.05
N THR A 28 -5.84 -4.31 -15.50
CA THR A 28 -4.58 -3.86 -16.12
C THR A 28 -4.40 -4.46 -17.52
N TYR A 29 -4.73 -5.74 -17.68
CA TYR A 29 -4.69 -6.42 -18.98
C TYR A 29 -5.67 -5.79 -19.98
N LEU A 30 -6.92 -5.58 -19.59
CA LEU A 30 -7.95 -4.98 -20.45
C LEU A 30 -7.57 -3.55 -20.88
N ILE A 31 -7.03 -2.76 -19.95
CA ILE A 31 -6.57 -1.39 -20.23
C ILE A 31 -5.40 -1.39 -21.23
N LYS A 32 -4.40 -2.24 -21.03
CA LYS A 32 -3.26 -2.38 -21.97
C LYS A 32 -3.73 -2.83 -23.35
N LYS A 33 -4.63 -3.81 -23.42
CA LYS A 33 -5.21 -4.28 -24.68
C LYS A 33 -5.93 -3.15 -25.42
N ALA A 34 -6.80 -2.42 -24.73
CA ALA A 34 -7.55 -1.31 -25.30
C ALA A 34 -6.67 -0.14 -25.77
N MET A 35 -5.51 0.09 -25.14
CA MET A 35 -4.53 1.09 -25.60
C MET A 35 -3.84 0.67 -26.90
N ILE A 36 -3.46 -0.61 -27.02
CA ILE A 36 -2.84 -1.17 -28.23
C ILE A 36 -3.84 -1.12 -29.39
N ASP A 37 -5.09 -1.51 -29.17
CA ASP A 37 -6.15 -1.48 -30.19
C ASP A 37 -6.43 -0.05 -30.70
N LYS A 38 -6.15 0.98 -29.88
CA LYS A 38 -6.30 2.40 -30.24
C LYS A 38 -5.04 3.01 -30.88
N GLY A 39 -4.00 2.22 -31.12
CA GLY A 39 -2.74 2.69 -31.72
C GLY A 39 -1.94 3.62 -30.81
N ILE A 40 -2.24 3.66 -29.51
CA ILE A 40 -1.47 4.44 -28.53
C ILE A 40 -0.16 3.68 -28.29
N ASN A 41 0.94 4.20 -28.82
CA ASN A 41 2.26 3.70 -28.50
C ASN A 41 2.50 3.92 -27.00
N LEU A 42 2.65 2.82 -26.27
CA LEU A 42 3.12 2.83 -24.89
C LEU A 42 4.61 3.19 -24.91
N GLU A 43 4.93 4.46 -25.21
CA GLU A 43 6.28 4.96 -24.99
C GLU A 43 6.61 4.72 -23.52
N GLN A 44 7.59 3.87 -23.32
CA GLN A 44 8.03 3.33 -22.05
C GLN A 44 8.78 4.38 -21.23
N ASN A 45 8.22 5.58 -21.07
CA ASN A 45 8.80 6.66 -20.27
C ASN A 45 8.46 6.52 -18.77
N ASN A 46 7.89 5.38 -18.36
CA ASN A 46 7.45 5.10 -17.00
C ASN A 46 8.57 4.61 -16.05
N THR A 47 9.80 4.40 -16.52
CA THR A 47 10.87 3.80 -15.69
C THR A 47 11.51 4.79 -14.73
N LYS A 48 11.53 6.08 -15.06
CA LYS A 48 12.24 7.10 -14.27
C LYS A 48 11.54 7.42 -12.95
N TYR A 49 10.21 7.40 -12.92
CA TYR A 49 9.42 7.74 -11.73
C TYR A 49 9.05 6.54 -10.86
N LYS A 50 9.24 5.31 -11.35
CA LYS A 50 8.89 4.08 -10.62
C LYS A 50 9.71 3.89 -9.34
N TYR A 51 10.97 4.34 -9.35
CA TYR A 51 11.84 4.35 -8.17
C TYR A 51 11.51 5.48 -7.18
N LEU A 52 10.92 6.57 -7.68
CA LEU A 52 10.46 7.67 -6.83
C LEU A 52 9.22 7.25 -6.03
N ASP A 53 8.32 6.49 -6.67
CA ASP A 53 7.12 5.96 -6.02
C ASP A 53 7.47 5.01 -4.87
N ILE A 54 8.35 4.04 -5.11
CA ILE A 54 8.75 3.09 -4.06
C ILE A 54 9.52 3.80 -2.94
N GLY A 55 10.36 4.78 -3.27
CA GLY A 55 11.15 5.52 -2.30
C GLY A 55 10.28 6.32 -1.34
N CYS A 56 9.24 6.99 -1.84
CA CYS A 56 8.38 7.82 -1.00
C CYS A 56 7.41 6.99 -0.13
N ILE A 57 6.96 5.82 -0.60
CA ILE A 57 6.21 4.85 0.21
C ILE A 57 7.09 4.28 1.33
N VAL A 58 8.31 3.81 1.01
CA VAL A 58 9.25 3.26 1.99
C VAL A 58 9.65 4.33 3.01
N PHE A 59 9.85 5.58 2.56
CA PHE A 59 10.12 6.70 3.45
C PHE A 59 8.94 7.00 4.38
N GLY A 60 7.71 7.02 3.88
CA GLY A 60 6.50 7.18 4.70
C GLY A 60 6.39 6.08 5.76
N LEU A 61 6.59 4.82 5.40
CA LEU A 61 6.58 3.69 6.34
C LEU A 61 7.71 3.81 7.39
N GLY A 62 8.91 4.20 6.98
CA GLY A 62 10.05 4.40 7.88
C GLY A 62 9.81 5.52 8.90
N VAL A 63 9.24 6.65 8.44
CA VAL A 63 8.84 7.74 9.34
C VAL A 63 7.71 7.30 10.27
N GLY A 64 6.72 6.55 9.78
CA GLY A 64 5.65 5.98 10.60
C GLY A 64 6.18 5.11 11.75
N LEU A 65 7.18 4.27 11.48
CA LEU A 65 7.85 3.42 12.50
C LEU A 65 8.67 4.22 13.52
N LEU A 66 9.32 5.31 13.09
CA LEU A 66 10.04 6.19 14.02
C LEU A 66 9.07 6.94 14.94
N VAL A 67 7.96 7.43 14.40
CA VAL A 67 6.92 8.10 15.19
C VAL A 67 6.20 7.11 16.10
N SER A 68 6.01 5.86 15.66
CA SER A 68 5.35 4.83 16.49
C SER A 68 6.13 4.52 17.77
N SER A 69 7.47 4.61 17.72
CA SER A 69 8.36 4.35 18.86
C SER A 69 8.14 5.33 20.02
N ILE A 70 7.61 6.53 19.76
CA ILE A 70 7.28 7.52 20.79
C ILE A 70 6.10 7.04 21.65
N PHE A 71 5.13 6.34 21.04
CA PHE A 71 3.96 5.83 21.77
C PHE A 71 4.31 4.70 22.72
N THR A 72 5.34 3.91 22.40
CA THR A 72 5.89 2.87 23.30
C THR A 72 6.52 3.47 24.57
N MET A 73 6.90 4.75 24.55
CA MET A 73 7.48 5.44 25.70
C MET A 73 6.42 5.96 26.69
N PHE A 74 5.16 6.04 26.26
CA PHE A 74 4.03 6.39 27.12
C PHE A 74 3.52 5.13 27.85
N ASN A 75 3.18 5.27 29.13
CA ASN A 75 2.68 4.18 29.98
C ASN A 75 1.19 3.89 29.68
N LEU A 76 0.91 3.56 28.42
CA LEU A 76 -0.41 3.19 27.90
C LEU A 76 -0.59 1.67 28.00
N SER A 77 -1.86 1.24 28.06
CA SER A 77 -2.20 -0.19 28.02
C SER A 77 -1.67 -0.84 26.74
N GLU A 78 -1.16 -2.07 26.85
CA GLU A 78 -0.49 -2.82 25.79
C GLU A 78 -1.33 -2.88 24.49
N ASP A 79 -2.63 -3.19 24.62
CA ASP A 79 -3.57 -3.24 23.49
C ASP A 79 -3.74 -1.88 22.78
N THR A 80 -3.68 -0.78 23.54
CA THR A 80 -3.81 0.58 22.99
C THR A 80 -2.54 1.01 22.29
N THR A 81 -1.38 0.65 22.84
CA THR A 81 -0.07 0.92 22.23
C THR A 81 0.06 0.20 20.90
N ASP A 82 -0.29 -1.09 20.83
CA ASP A 82 -0.25 -1.87 19.60
C ASP A 82 -1.18 -1.30 18.52
N LEU A 83 -2.42 -0.95 18.88
CA LEU A 83 -3.36 -0.35 17.94
C LEU A 83 -2.86 0.99 17.39
N LEU A 84 -2.24 1.83 18.23
CA LEU A 84 -1.67 3.11 17.81
C LEU A 84 -0.44 2.92 16.90
N VAL A 85 0.43 1.95 17.21
CA VAL A 85 1.59 1.63 16.38
C VAL A 85 1.13 1.22 14.98
N TRP A 86 0.20 0.28 14.85
CA TRP A 86 -0.34 -0.12 13.56
C TRP A 86 -1.06 1.01 12.82
N GLY A 87 -1.84 1.81 13.55
CA GLY A 87 -2.53 2.97 12.99
C GLY A 87 -1.58 4.01 12.40
N THR A 88 -0.50 4.34 13.10
CA THR A 88 0.50 5.31 12.63
C THR A 88 1.24 4.82 11.40
N ILE A 89 1.64 3.54 11.34
CA ILE A 89 2.28 2.95 10.17
C ILE A 89 1.36 3.01 8.94
N LEU A 90 0.08 2.67 9.10
CA LEU A 90 -0.89 2.72 8.01
C LEU A 90 -1.17 4.15 7.53
N ILE A 91 -1.32 5.12 8.45
CA ILE A 91 -1.56 6.53 8.11
C ILE A 91 -0.35 7.12 7.38
N PHE A 92 0.86 6.91 7.90
CA PHE A 92 2.07 7.44 7.27
C PHE A 92 2.42 6.73 5.96
N GLY A 93 2.15 5.42 5.84
CA GLY A 93 2.28 4.68 4.58
C GLY A 93 1.30 5.19 3.51
N ALA A 94 0.04 5.43 3.90
CA ALA A 94 -0.97 6.02 3.01
C ALA A 94 -0.59 7.45 2.60
N ALA A 95 -0.13 8.28 3.55
CA ALA A 95 0.33 9.64 3.27
C ALA A 95 1.52 9.64 2.29
N GLY A 96 2.50 8.74 2.47
CA GLY A 96 3.62 8.55 1.53
C GLY A 96 3.13 8.20 0.12
N SER A 97 2.14 7.33 0.00
CA SER A 97 1.53 6.98 -1.29
C SER A 97 0.76 8.13 -1.94
N VAL A 98 0.11 9.01 -1.16
CA VAL A 98 -0.59 10.19 -1.69
C VAL A 98 0.40 11.25 -2.16
N ILE A 99 1.45 11.51 -1.37
CA ILE A 99 2.51 12.47 -1.72
C ILE A 99 3.21 12.02 -3.01
N THR A 100 3.46 10.72 -3.14
CA THR A 100 3.97 10.10 -4.37
C THR A 100 3.13 10.47 -5.60
N HIS A 101 1.81 10.26 -5.52
CA HIS A 101 0.90 10.57 -6.61
C HIS A 101 0.91 12.06 -6.96
N PHE A 102 1.02 12.93 -5.96
CA PHE A 102 1.06 14.38 -6.14
C PHE A 102 2.37 14.85 -6.78
N ILE A 103 3.50 14.28 -6.34
CA ILE A 103 4.83 14.54 -6.90
C ILE A 103 4.89 14.11 -8.35
N ARG A 104 4.36 12.92 -8.67
CA ARG A 104 4.27 12.42 -10.04
C ARG A 104 3.44 13.35 -10.93
N LYS A 105 2.28 13.81 -10.47
CA LYS A 105 1.42 14.77 -11.20
C LYS A 105 2.09 16.13 -11.44
N LYS A 106 3.09 16.49 -10.65
CA LYS A 106 3.82 17.77 -10.79
C LYS A 106 5.09 17.65 -11.64
N LEU A 107 5.56 16.42 -11.90
CA LEU A 107 6.77 16.10 -12.67
C LEU A 107 6.47 15.61 -14.10
N GLU A 108 5.26 15.09 -14.36
CA GLU A 108 4.67 14.93 -15.70
C GLU A 108 4.13 16.28 -16.21
#